data_AF-A0A7X8LR95-F1
#
_entry.id   AF-A0A7X8LR95-F1
#
_cell.length_a   1.000
_cell.length_b   1.000
_cell.length_c   1.000
_cell.angle_alpha   90.00
_cell.angle_beta   90.00
_cell.angle_gamma   90.00
#
_symmetry.space_group_name_H-M   'P 1'
#
loop_
_entity.id
_entity.type
_entity.pdbx_description
1 polymer ?
#
loop_
_entity_poly.entity_id
_entity_poly.type
_entity_poly.pdbx_seq_one_letter_code
_entity_poly.pdbx_strand_id
1 'polypeptide(L)'
;MHSTGKKKILLFGGSFNPPHSGHAALLRAALKKLRPDLALLLPAYHSPLKAEPETAPQTRLELLRIFLKSCFTARERAILRIDCAELKSGRKVYTWQTLRRLSKEYPGAAIYLLIGSDCLAEFNRWKRPGEVARRAVLTVGRRPGAELPSKTPYRFIKLPGTFPEAASSQLQLEMLLTGKIPGQVPPQVARAIRAKGLYGLALHERLRSLLDSYRYRHSLAVGKLAAALAVRHGAPPLDAAKAGLLHDCAKALPVPKKTAYARLRLSASDLKLLQKHAPCLLHAAAGAELARREFGASNPLLLQAIHRHALGAVDMTLLDKIIFLSDMASEDRHFPETASLRELAFANLDTAMLAASTVKLRTLLESGRWIAPQGLELWNALIDKSRCC
;
A
#
# COMPACT_ATOMS: atom_id res chain seq x y z
N MET A 1 27.84 41.52 12.48
CA MET A 1 27.76 41.45 11.01
C MET A 1 26.51 40.65 10.61
N HIS A 2 25.39 41.33 10.35
CA HIS A 2 24.17 40.68 9.84
C HIS A 2 24.25 40.60 8.31
N SER A 3 24.19 39.37 7.78
CA SER A 3 24.16 39.09 6.35
C SER A 3 22.96 39.79 5.70
N THR A 4 23.23 40.62 4.70
CA THR A 4 22.26 41.36 3.86
C THR A 4 21.51 40.46 2.85
N GLY A 5 21.54 39.14 3.02
CA GLY A 5 20.90 38.17 2.14
C GLY A 5 19.45 37.85 2.53
N LYS A 6 18.58 37.61 1.54
CA LYS A 6 17.23 37.07 1.77
C LYS A 6 17.31 35.78 2.59
N LYS A 7 16.54 35.70 3.69
CA LYS A 7 16.41 34.51 4.53
C LYS A 7 16.06 33.29 3.67
N LYS A 8 16.80 32.19 3.81
CA LYS A 8 16.62 30.95 3.05
C LYS A 8 15.80 29.96 3.85
N ILE A 9 14.66 29.54 3.30
CA ILE A 9 13.78 28.55 3.92
C ILE A 9 13.73 27.32 3.04
N LEU A 10 14.12 26.17 3.58
CA LEU A 10 13.94 24.87 2.93
C LEU A 10 12.58 24.29 3.34
N LEU A 11 11.72 23.98 2.39
CA LEU A 11 10.46 23.29 2.61
C LEU A 11 10.58 21.84 2.13
N PHE A 12 10.37 20.88 3.02
CA PHE A 12 10.37 19.45 2.69
C PHE A 12 9.05 18.80 3.06
N GLY A 13 8.18 18.67 2.07
CA GLY A 13 6.87 18.03 2.22
C GLY A 13 6.91 16.53 1.94
N GLY A 14 6.04 15.79 2.64
CA GLY A 14 5.90 14.35 2.40
C GLY A 14 4.85 13.72 3.32
N SER A 15 4.41 12.51 2.98
CA SER A 15 3.51 11.74 3.87
C SER A 15 4.25 11.21 5.09
N PHE A 16 5.57 10.98 4.98
CA PHE A 16 6.44 10.37 5.99
C PHE A 16 5.83 9.12 6.63
N ASN A 17 5.46 8.14 5.79
CA ASN A 17 4.64 7.00 6.21
C ASN A 17 5.27 5.64 5.85
N PRO A 18 6.37 5.20 6.47
CA PRO A 18 7.16 5.89 7.49
C PRO A 18 8.25 6.80 6.88
N PRO A 19 8.85 7.69 7.68
CA PRO A 19 10.13 8.30 7.31
C PRO A 19 11.24 7.23 7.25
N HIS A 20 12.23 7.42 6.38
CA HIS A 20 13.26 6.41 6.08
C HIS A 20 14.59 7.05 5.65
N SER A 21 15.63 6.25 5.45
CA SER A 21 16.99 6.67 5.10
C SER A 21 17.04 7.57 3.84
N GLY A 22 16.23 7.26 2.82
CA GLY A 22 16.09 8.11 1.63
C GLY A 22 15.63 9.55 1.94
N HIS A 23 14.74 9.76 2.92
CA HIS A 23 14.40 11.11 3.39
C HIS A 23 15.58 11.80 4.08
N ALA A 24 16.34 11.04 4.89
CA ALA A 24 17.48 11.58 5.64
C ALA A 24 18.60 12.03 4.69
N ALA A 25 18.94 11.18 3.71
CA ALA A 25 19.95 11.48 2.71
C ALA A 25 19.58 12.72 1.89
N LEU A 26 18.33 12.80 1.42
CA LEU A 26 17.86 13.94 0.63
C LEU A 26 17.88 15.24 1.42
N LEU A 27 17.38 15.23 2.66
CA LEU A 27 17.38 16.40 3.54
C LEU A 27 18.81 16.86 3.85
N ARG A 28 19.72 15.96 4.22
CA ARG A 28 21.13 16.34 4.49
C ARG A 28 21.82 16.94 3.28
N ALA A 29 21.60 16.40 2.08
CA ALA A 29 22.16 16.97 0.86
C ALA A 29 21.66 18.40 0.60
N ALA A 30 20.36 18.65 0.83
CA ALA A 30 19.79 19.99 0.74
C ALA A 30 20.36 20.95 1.80
N LEU A 31 20.48 20.50 3.05
CA LEU A 31 21.09 21.29 4.14
C LEU A 31 22.54 21.68 3.80
N LYS A 32 23.34 20.73 3.30
CA LYS A 32 24.73 20.96 2.90
C LYS A 32 24.85 21.93 1.72
N LYS A 33 24.01 21.77 0.70
CA LYS A 33 24.07 22.56 -0.54
C LYS A 33 23.54 23.99 -0.36
N LEU A 34 22.43 24.15 0.34
CA LEU A 34 21.72 25.43 0.43
C LEU A 34 22.10 26.25 1.67
N ARG A 35 22.54 25.57 2.75
CA ARG A 35 22.78 26.15 4.08
C ARG A 35 21.62 27.05 4.51
N PRO A 36 20.37 26.52 4.59
CA PRO A 36 19.21 27.33 4.89
C PRO A 36 19.23 27.83 6.34
N ASP A 37 18.61 28.98 6.59
CA ASP A 37 18.42 29.53 7.94
C ASP A 37 17.34 28.75 8.71
N LEU A 38 16.39 28.16 7.99
CA LEU A 38 15.29 27.38 8.52
C LEU A 38 14.90 26.27 7.55
N ALA A 39 14.65 25.07 8.06
CA ALA A 39 14.14 23.94 7.29
C ALA A 39 12.83 23.44 7.91
N LEU A 40 11.73 23.59 7.16
CA LEU A 40 10.37 23.22 7.51
C LEU A 40 10.03 21.85 6.93
N LEU A 41 9.75 20.90 7.80
CA LEU A 41 9.29 19.57 7.44
C LEU A 41 7.78 19.52 7.57
N LEU A 42 7.11 19.23 6.47
CA LEU A 42 5.67 19.38 6.34
C LEU A 42 5.02 18.01 6.12
N PRO A 43 4.63 17.30 7.20
CA PRO A 43 3.85 16.08 7.08
C PRO A 43 2.48 16.40 6.47
N ALA A 44 2.22 15.86 5.29
CA ALA A 44 0.95 16.04 4.59
C ALA A 44 -0.18 15.30 5.32
N TYR A 45 -1.37 15.89 5.39
CA TYR A 45 -2.57 15.18 5.85
C TYR A 45 -2.91 14.06 4.87
N HIS A 46 -3.13 14.45 3.61
CA HIS A 46 -3.34 13.58 2.46
C HIS A 46 -2.60 14.17 1.26
N SER A 47 -1.64 13.42 0.69
CA SER A 47 -0.92 13.86 -0.50
C SER A 47 -1.88 13.86 -1.71
N PRO A 48 -2.02 14.97 -2.47
CA PRO A 48 -3.08 15.11 -3.46
C PRO A 48 -3.19 14.03 -4.53
N LEU A 49 -2.05 13.45 -4.93
CA LEU A 49 -1.92 12.44 -5.99
C LEU A 49 -1.80 11.00 -5.46
N LYS A 50 -1.88 10.78 -4.14
CA LYS A 50 -1.73 9.46 -3.53
C LYS A 50 -3.04 9.02 -2.87
N ALA A 51 -3.17 7.72 -2.62
CA ALA A 51 -4.23 7.21 -1.75
C ALA A 51 -4.11 7.80 -0.33
N GLU A 52 -5.23 7.82 0.39
CA GLU A 52 -5.23 8.24 1.78
C GLU A 52 -4.40 7.27 2.63
N PRO A 53 -3.50 7.75 3.52
CA PRO A 53 -2.75 6.86 4.39
C PRO A 53 -3.65 6.14 5.40
N GLU A 54 -3.55 4.81 5.51
CA GLU A 54 -4.21 4.05 6.60
C GLU A 54 -3.67 4.48 7.99
N THR A 55 -2.42 4.95 8.04
CA THR A 55 -1.77 5.36 9.28
C THR A 55 -2.20 6.76 9.71
N ALA A 56 -2.75 6.85 10.91
CA ALA A 56 -3.27 8.09 11.48
C ALA A 56 -2.24 9.24 11.43
N PRO A 57 -2.68 10.49 11.17
CA PRO A 57 -1.84 11.68 11.14
C PRO A 57 -0.90 11.82 12.35
N GLN A 58 -1.42 11.59 13.56
CA GLN A 58 -0.68 11.72 14.82
C GLN A 58 0.45 10.69 14.91
N THR A 59 0.21 9.44 14.48
CA THR A 59 1.22 8.40 14.44
C THR A 59 2.34 8.75 13.46
N ARG A 60 2.00 9.28 12.28
CA ARG A 60 3.02 9.72 11.30
C ARG A 60 3.86 10.89 11.83
N LEU A 61 3.23 11.82 12.53
CA LEU A 61 3.92 12.92 13.21
C LEU A 61 4.88 12.41 14.30
N GLU A 62 4.46 11.43 15.10
CA GLU A 62 5.30 10.79 16.11
C GLU A 62 6.53 10.12 15.47
N LEU A 63 6.33 9.32 14.40
CA LEU A 63 7.42 8.69 13.67
C LEU A 63 8.38 9.74 13.08
N LEU A 64 7.86 10.85 12.57
CA LEU A 64 8.68 11.95 12.06
C LEU A 64 9.50 12.62 13.16
N ARG A 65 8.93 12.85 14.36
CA ARG A 65 9.68 13.39 15.51
C ARG A 65 10.81 12.47 15.93
N ILE A 66 10.54 11.17 16.02
CA ILE A 66 11.55 10.15 16.34
C ILE A 66 12.65 10.18 15.29
N PHE A 67 12.28 10.16 14.01
CA PHE A 67 13.20 10.24 12.87
C PHE A 67 14.13 11.45 12.95
N LEU A 68 13.61 12.65 13.21
CA LEU A 68 14.45 13.85 13.31
C LEU A 68 15.38 13.81 14.52
N LYS A 69 14.89 13.31 15.66
CA LYS A 69 15.70 13.17 16.87
C LYS A 69 16.83 12.16 16.68
N SER A 70 16.57 11.04 16.01
CA SER A 70 17.54 9.95 15.86
C SER A 70 18.49 10.12 14.68
N CYS A 71 18.04 10.72 13.59
CA CYS A 71 18.81 10.75 12.33
C CYS A 71 19.60 12.05 12.12
N PHE A 72 19.41 13.09 12.91
CA PHE A 72 20.10 14.37 12.69
C PHE A 72 20.84 14.79 13.94
N THR A 73 22.00 15.42 13.77
CA THR A 73 22.83 15.94 14.88
C THR A 73 22.15 17.11 15.59
N ALA A 74 22.60 17.46 16.80
CA ALA A 74 22.07 18.63 17.51
C ALA A 74 22.19 19.92 16.68
N ARG A 75 23.30 20.09 15.96
CA ARG A 75 23.55 21.23 15.08
C ARG A 75 22.56 21.29 13.91
N GLU A 76 22.30 20.17 13.24
CA GLU A 76 21.29 20.13 12.16
C GLU A 76 19.88 20.39 12.72
N ARG A 77 19.53 19.79 13.85
CA ARG A 77 18.21 19.96 14.48
C ARG A 77 17.94 21.39 14.94
N ALA A 78 18.96 22.20 15.18
CA ALA A 78 18.80 23.61 15.55
C ALA A 78 17.94 24.38 14.53
N ILE A 79 18.04 24.05 13.24
CA ILE A 79 17.30 24.70 12.14
C ILE A 79 16.12 23.88 11.60
N LEU A 80 15.90 22.66 12.08
CA LEU A 80 14.80 21.79 11.64
C LEU A 80 13.54 22.04 12.47
N ARG A 81 12.42 22.33 11.81
CA ARG A 81 11.11 22.47 12.46
C ARG A 81 10.06 21.66 11.72
N ILE A 82 9.12 21.07 12.45
CA ILE A 82 7.96 20.41 11.85
C ILE A 82 6.82 21.41 11.76
N ASP A 83 6.33 21.65 10.56
CA ASP A 83 5.14 22.45 10.30
C ASP A 83 3.93 21.50 10.25
N CYS A 84 3.04 21.59 11.25
CA CYS A 84 1.85 20.74 11.34
C CYS A 84 0.61 21.36 10.68
N ALA A 85 0.73 22.48 9.96
CA ALA A 85 -0.44 23.20 9.42
C ALA A 85 -1.31 22.32 8.51
N GLU A 86 -0.70 21.49 7.65
CA GLU A 86 -1.46 20.59 6.79
C GLU A 86 -2.20 19.52 7.60
N LEU A 87 -1.54 18.88 8.59
CA LEU A 87 -2.19 17.90 9.48
C LEU A 87 -3.36 18.51 10.25
N LYS A 88 -3.18 19.72 10.79
CA LYS A 88 -4.21 20.43 11.57
C LYS A 88 -5.41 20.83 10.73
N SER A 89 -5.24 20.99 9.42
CA SER A 89 -6.35 21.37 8.53
C SER A 89 -7.42 20.28 8.38
N GLY A 90 -7.08 19.02 8.71
CA GLY A 90 -8.00 17.88 8.57
C GLY A 90 -8.43 17.58 7.13
N ARG A 91 -7.78 18.19 6.13
CA ARG A 91 -8.15 18.05 4.72
C ARG A 91 -6.94 18.04 3.81
N LYS A 92 -7.18 17.71 2.54
CA LYS A 92 -6.19 17.85 1.46
C LYS A 92 -5.78 19.33 1.31
N VAL A 93 -4.47 19.60 1.36
CA VAL A 93 -3.86 20.92 1.12
C VAL A 93 -2.91 20.81 -0.06
N TYR A 94 -2.99 21.76 -0.99
CA TYR A 94 -2.12 21.81 -2.15
C TYR A 94 -0.89 22.66 -1.88
N THR A 95 0.26 22.29 -2.44
CA THR A 95 1.54 22.96 -2.18
C THR A 95 1.51 24.47 -2.44
N TRP A 96 0.79 24.95 -3.46
CA TRP A 96 0.66 26.39 -3.72
C TRP A 96 0.00 27.15 -2.56
N GLN A 97 -0.93 26.52 -1.83
CA GLN A 97 -1.58 27.10 -0.65
C GLN A 97 -0.58 27.23 0.49
N THR A 98 0.20 26.18 0.74
CA THR A 98 1.28 26.19 1.73
C THR A 98 2.32 27.26 1.39
N LEU A 99 2.75 27.35 0.14
CA LEU A 99 3.71 28.39 -0.27
C LEU A 99 3.13 29.80 -0.16
N ARG A 100 1.85 30.02 -0.49
CA ARG A 100 1.20 31.31 -0.31
C ARG A 100 1.13 31.72 1.16
N ARG A 101 0.87 30.77 2.07
CA ARG A 101 0.91 31.01 3.53
C ARG A 101 2.33 31.36 3.98
N LEU A 102 3.32 30.55 3.61
CA LEU A 102 4.72 30.77 3.99
C LEU A 102 5.29 32.09 3.44
N SER A 103 4.89 32.51 2.23
CA SER A 103 5.28 33.84 1.70
C SER A 103 4.74 35.00 2.54
N LYS A 104 3.61 34.82 3.25
CA LYS A 104 3.07 35.83 4.18
C LYS A 104 3.75 35.77 5.54
N GLU A 105 3.99 34.57 6.06
CA GLU A 105 4.66 34.36 7.36
C GLU A 105 6.14 34.75 7.33
N TYR A 106 6.79 34.64 6.17
CA TYR A 106 8.20 35.00 5.97
C TYR A 106 8.37 35.95 4.78
N PRO A 107 7.96 37.22 4.89
CA PRO A 107 8.10 38.21 3.82
C PRO A 107 9.56 38.33 3.38
N GLY A 108 9.80 38.33 2.07
CA GLY A 108 11.14 38.48 1.49
C GLY A 108 12.04 37.23 1.54
N ALA A 109 11.62 36.14 2.20
CA ALA A 109 12.39 34.90 2.24
C ALA A 109 12.45 34.19 0.88
N ALA A 110 13.59 33.59 0.57
CA ALA A 110 13.75 32.67 -0.56
C ALA A 110 13.36 31.26 -0.13
N ILE A 111 12.26 30.73 -0.67
CA ILE A 111 11.77 29.39 -0.35
C ILE A 111 12.34 28.39 -1.36
N TYR A 112 12.89 27.28 -0.86
CA TYR A 112 13.41 26.17 -1.64
C TYR A 112 12.52 24.94 -1.39
N LEU A 113 11.86 24.42 -2.41
CA LEU A 113 10.99 23.26 -2.29
C LEU A 113 11.78 21.98 -2.61
N LEU A 114 12.04 21.17 -1.59
CA LEU A 114 12.78 19.92 -1.70
C LEU A 114 11.88 18.79 -2.21
N ILE A 115 12.22 18.24 -3.36
CA ILE A 115 11.51 17.12 -4.00
C ILE A 115 12.49 16.10 -4.59
N GLY A 116 12.01 14.88 -4.82
CA GLY A 116 12.72 13.90 -5.64
C GLY A 116 12.45 14.09 -7.13
N SER A 117 13.26 13.46 -7.99
CA SER A 117 13.06 13.46 -9.45
C SER A 117 11.74 12.82 -9.88
N ASP A 118 11.22 11.87 -9.10
CA ASP A 118 9.89 11.27 -9.24
C ASP A 118 8.78 12.33 -9.16
N CYS A 119 8.80 13.17 -8.11
CA CYS A 119 7.87 14.30 -7.98
C CYS A 119 8.04 15.35 -9.09
N LEU A 120 9.28 15.56 -9.58
CA LEU A 120 9.55 16.50 -10.66
C LEU A 120 8.92 16.05 -11.98
N ALA A 121 8.99 14.75 -12.30
CA ALA A 121 8.39 14.18 -13.51
C ALA A 121 6.87 14.42 -13.55
N GLU A 122 6.22 14.40 -12.38
CA GLU A 122 4.78 14.65 -12.25
C GLU A 122 4.41 16.12 -11.96
N PHE A 123 5.39 17.03 -11.89
CA PHE A 123 5.16 18.39 -11.39
C PHE A 123 4.12 19.18 -12.21
N ASN A 124 4.04 18.94 -13.52
CA ASN A 124 3.02 19.55 -14.39
C ASN A 124 1.58 19.17 -14.00
N ARG A 125 1.38 18.03 -13.33
CA ARG A 125 0.08 17.56 -12.84
C ARG A 125 -0.31 18.21 -11.50
N TRP A 126 0.60 18.93 -10.85
CA TRP A 126 0.32 19.58 -9.58
C TRP A 126 -0.66 20.73 -9.79
N LYS A 127 -1.49 21.03 -8.78
CA LYS A 127 -2.41 22.16 -8.86
C LYS A 127 -1.63 23.47 -8.86
N ARG A 128 -1.81 24.27 -9.92
CA ARG A 128 -1.14 25.58 -10.14
C ARG A 128 0.40 25.49 -10.11
N PRO A 129 1.03 24.69 -10.98
CA PRO A 129 2.47 24.44 -10.93
C PRO A 129 3.29 25.71 -11.21
N GLY A 130 2.79 26.60 -12.07
CA GLY A 130 3.38 27.92 -12.30
C GLY A 130 3.36 28.83 -11.07
N GLU A 131 2.32 28.75 -10.21
CA GLU A 131 2.31 29.50 -8.95
C GLU A 131 3.35 28.95 -7.96
N VAL A 132 3.49 27.62 -7.90
CA VAL A 132 4.52 26.95 -7.09
C VAL A 132 5.92 27.39 -7.53
N ALA A 133 6.21 27.32 -8.83
CA ALA A 133 7.52 27.67 -9.40
C ALA A 133 7.86 29.16 -9.26
N ARG A 134 6.87 30.06 -9.19
CA ARG A 134 7.09 31.49 -8.89
C ARG A 134 7.41 31.75 -7.42
N ARG A 135 6.88 30.93 -6.51
CA ARG A 135 7.00 31.14 -5.05
C ARG A 135 8.15 30.36 -4.41
N ALA A 136 8.63 29.31 -5.07
CA ALA A 136 9.71 28.47 -4.56
C ALA A 136 10.67 28.02 -5.67
N VAL A 137 11.94 27.95 -5.33
CA VAL A 137 12.97 27.34 -6.16
C VAL A 137 12.92 25.82 -5.96
N LEU A 138 12.59 25.07 -7.01
CA LEU A 138 12.60 23.62 -6.96
C LEU A 138 14.03 23.13 -6.67
N THR A 139 14.18 22.28 -5.66
CA THR A 139 15.45 21.67 -5.26
C THR A 139 15.30 20.17 -5.35
N VAL A 140 16.02 19.55 -6.28
CA VAL A 140 15.70 18.21 -6.77
C VAL A 140 16.83 17.24 -6.47
N GLY A 141 16.52 16.15 -5.76
CA GLY A 141 17.40 15.00 -5.62
C GLY A 141 17.08 13.93 -6.69
N ARG A 142 18.09 13.47 -7.41
CA ARG A 142 17.94 12.41 -8.41
C ARG A 142 17.70 11.05 -7.74
N ARG A 143 16.70 10.29 -8.19
CA ARG A 143 16.48 8.87 -7.83
C ARG A 143 17.20 7.92 -8.80
N PRO A 144 17.58 6.69 -8.38
CA PRO A 144 18.04 5.65 -9.29
C PRO A 144 17.06 5.43 -10.44
N GLY A 145 17.54 5.15 -11.65
CA GLY A 145 16.69 4.91 -12.82
C GLY A 145 15.92 6.12 -13.37
N ALA A 146 15.79 7.21 -12.59
CA ALA A 146 15.16 8.42 -13.05
C ALA A 146 16.14 9.30 -13.83
N GLU A 147 15.80 9.55 -15.09
CA GLU A 147 16.37 10.67 -15.85
C GLU A 147 15.71 11.97 -15.38
N LEU A 148 16.53 13.01 -15.18
CA LEU A 148 15.97 14.33 -14.98
C LEU A 148 15.46 14.81 -16.35
N PRO A 149 14.22 15.32 -16.43
CA PRO A 149 13.66 15.74 -17.71
C PRO A 149 14.59 16.76 -18.37
N SER A 150 15.00 16.45 -19.60
CA SER A 150 15.88 17.31 -20.42
C SER A 150 15.22 18.65 -20.75
N LYS A 151 13.89 18.69 -20.75
CA LYS A 151 13.06 19.89 -20.92
C LYS A 151 12.01 19.96 -19.81
N THR A 152 12.17 20.92 -18.92
CA THR A 152 11.11 21.37 -18.01
C THR A 152 11.03 22.89 -18.10
N PRO A 153 9.82 23.49 -18.17
CA PRO A 153 9.69 24.95 -18.18
C PRO A 153 10.10 25.58 -16.84
N TYR A 154 10.34 24.78 -15.81
CA TYR A 154 10.65 25.25 -14.46
C TYR A 154 12.12 25.09 -14.13
N ARG A 155 12.74 26.19 -13.68
CA ARG A 155 14.11 26.18 -13.16
C ARG A 155 14.18 25.37 -11.87
N PHE A 156 15.20 24.53 -11.74
CA PHE A 156 15.45 23.76 -10.53
C PHE A 156 16.94 23.67 -10.22
N ILE A 157 17.26 23.51 -8.93
CA ILE A 157 18.62 23.24 -8.44
C ILE A 157 18.75 21.73 -8.26
N LYS A 158 19.75 21.13 -8.93
CA LYS A 158 20.09 19.73 -8.76
C LYS A 158 20.96 19.55 -7.51
N LEU A 159 20.56 18.63 -6.62
CA LEU A 159 21.40 18.17 -5.52
C LEU A 159 22.45 17.17 -6.01
N PRO A 160 23.69 17.21 -5.48
CA PRO A 160 24.72 16.26 -5.85
C PRO A 160 24.38 14.85 -5.33
N GLY A 161 24.64 13.84 -6.16
CA GLY A 161 24.43 12.42 -5.83
C GLY A 161 23.11 11.84 -6.34
N THR A 162 22.93 10.56 -6.03
CA THR A 162 21.72 9.77 -6.31
C THR A 162 21.16 9.28 -4.99
N PHE A 163 19.86 9.46 -4.78
CA PHE A 163 19.19 9.23 -3.51
C PHE A 163 18.26 8.02 -3.61
N PRO A 164 18.35 7.04 -2.68
CA PRO A 164 17.57 5.81 -2.76
C PRO A 164 16.08 6.08 -3.01
N GLU A 165 15.50 5.37 -3.96
CA GLU A 165 14.05 5.30 -4.17
C GLU A 165 13.44 4.35 -3.14
N ALA A 166 13.62 4.66 -1.86
CA ALA A 166 12.80 4.02 -0.85
C ALA A 166 11.43 4.70 -0.92
N ALA A 167 10.51 4.19 -1.72
CA ALA A 167 9.14 4.64 -1.64
C ALA A 167 8.54 4.13 -0.34
N SER A 168 7.96 5.01 0.48
CA SER A 168 7.26 4.60 1.70
C SER A 168 6.24 3.47 1.45
N SER A 169 5.55 3.47 0.31
CA SER A 169 4.62 2.41 -0.10
C SER A 169 5.30 1.06 -0.34
N GLN A 170 6.51 1.05 -0.91
CA GLN A 170 7.29 -0.18 -1.10
C GLN A 170 7.75 -0.74 0.25
N LEU A 171 8.20 0.12 1.17
CA LEU A 171 8.55 -0.30 2.53
C LEU A 171 7.34 -0.87 3.28
N GLN A 172 6.16 -0.26 3.12
CA GLN A 172 4.91 -0.79 3.67
C GLN A 172 4.59 -2.17 3.09
N LEU A 173 4.69 -2.33 1.76
CA LEU A 173 4.41 -3.60 1.09
C LEU A 173 5.39 -4.69 1.54
N GLU A 174 6.68 -4.37 1.64
CA GLU A 174 7.70 -5.30 2.13
C GLU A 174 7.45 -5.71 3.58
N MET A 175 7.14 -4.75 4.47
CA MET A 175 6.77 -5.05 5.86
C MET A 175 5.54 -5.93 5.96
N LEU A 176 4.52 -5.66 5.13
CA LEU A 176 3.27 -6.41 5.09
C LEU A 176 3.47 -7.84 4.54
N LEU A 177 4.35 -8.04 3.57
CA LEU A 177 4.57 -9.36 2.97
C LEU A 177 5.55 -10.23 3.78
N THR A 178 6.47 -9.62 4.51
CA THR A 178 7.57 -10.34 5.18
C THR A 178 7.42 -10.39 6.70
N GLY A 179 6.66 -9.47 7.29
CA GLY A 179 6.62 -9.24 8.74
C GLY A 179 7.95 -8.74 9.30
N LYS A 180 8.84 -8.24 8.45
CA LYS A 180 10.17 -7.73 8.83
C LYS A 180 10.28 -6.25 8.46
N ILE A 181 10.97 -5.49 9.30
CA ILE A 181 11.22 -4.07 9.04
C ILE A 181 12.49 -3.94 8.19
N PRO A 182 12.42 -3.36 6.98
CA PRO A 182 13.59 -3.20 6.11
C PRO A 182 14.65 -2.29 6.71
N GLY A 183 15.92 -2.55 6.44
CA GLY A 183 17.06 -1.78 6.98
C GLY A 183 17.09 -0.30 6.56
N GLN A 184 16.32 0.07 5.54
CA GLN A 184 16.12 1.45 5.10
C GLN A 184 15.35 2.28 6.14
N VAL A 185 14.62 1.64 7.07
CA VAL A 185 13.93 2.32 8.17
C VAL A 185 14.92 2.52 9.34
N PRO A 186 15.16 3.76 9.79
CA PRO A 186 16.10 4.02 10.88
C PRO A 186 15.74 3.26 12.17
N PRO A 187 16.73 2.76 12.94
CA PRO A 187 16.48 1.84 14.06
C PRO A 187 15.48 2.31 15.11
N GLN A 188 15.50 3.61 15.46
CA GLN A 188 14.57 4.18 16.45
C GLN A 188 13.15 4.28 15.90
N VAL A 189 13.00 4.56 14.59
CA VAL A 189 11.72 4.55 13.89
C VAL A 189 11.21 3.10 13.79
N ALA A 190 12.09 2.15 13.44
CA ALA A 190 11.77 0.73 13.40
C ALA A 190 11.28 0.20 14.76
N ARG A 191 11.90 0.63 15.87
CA ARG A 191 11.44 0.29 17.23
C ARG A 191 10.02 0.80 17.49
N ALA A 192 9.72 2.04 17.11
CA ALA A 192 8.38 2.61 17.26
C ALA A 192 7.32 1.90 16.38
N ILE A 193 7.70 1.55 15.16
CA ILE A 193 6.86 0.76 14.24
C ILE A 193 6.53 -0.60 14.85
N ARG A 194 7.53 -1.30 15.41
CA ARG A 194 7.35 -2.59 16.06
C ARG A 194 6.45 -2.49 17.29
N ALA A 195 6.73 -1.53 18.18
CA ALA A 195 5.96 -1.34 19.41
C ALA A 195 4.47 -1.03 19.16
N LYS A 196 4.15 -0.43 18.01
CA LYS A 196 2.78 -0.09 17.60
C LYS A 196 2.17 -1.10 16.61
N GLY A 197 2.90 -2.15 16.23
CA GLY A 197 2.41 -3.16 15.29
C GLY A 197 2.07 -2.63 13.88
N LEU A 198 2.69 -1.54 13.43
CA LEU A 198 2.32 -0.85 12.18
C LEU A 198 2.70 -1.64 10.93
N TYR A 199 2.08 -1.28 9.80
CA TYR A 199 2.45 -1.75 8.46
C TYR A 199 2.45 -3.27 8.28
N GLY A 200 1.54 -3.96 8.97
CA GLY A 200 1.36 -5.41 8.88
C GLY A 200 2.00 -6.20 10.03
N LEU A 201 2.79 -5.60 10.91
CA LEU A 201 3.44 -6.35 12.00
C LEU A 201 2.43 -7.00 12.97
N ALA A 202 1.44 -6.25 13.47
CA ALA A 202 0.38 -6.82 14.30
C ALA A 202 -0.49 -7.83 13.53
N LEU A 203 -0.66 -7.64 12.21
CA LEU A 203 -1.38 -8.58 11.35
C LEU A 203 -0.67 -9.94 11.33
N HIS A 204 0.65 -9.96 11.22
CA HIS A 204 1.41 -11.21 11.25
C HIS A 204 1.36 -11.92 12.60
N GLU A 205 1.45 -11.18 13.70
CA GLU A 205 1.28 -11.74 15.06
C GLU A 205 -0.09 -12.40 15.20
N ARG A 206 -1.15 -11.70 14.77
CA ARG A 206 -2.51 -12.23 14.85
C ARG A 206 -2.73 -13.43 13.92
N LEU A 207 -2.25 -13.38 12.67
CA LEU A 207 -2.38 -14.51 11.74
C LEU A 207 -1.70 -15.77 12.27
N ARG A 208 -0.49 -15.66 12.86
CA ARG A 208 0.19 -16.82 13.47
C ARG A 208 -0.56 -17.40 14.65
N SER A 209 -1.36 -16.59 15.36
CA SER A 209 -2.22 -17.10 16.45
C SER A 209 -3.49 -17.81 15.95
N LEU A 210 -3.88 -17.57 14.70
CA LEU A 210 -5.10 -18.12 14.10
C LEU A 210 -4.83 -19.32 13.18
N LEU A 211 -3.65 -19.36 12.55
CA LEU A 211 -3.32 -20.32 11.50
C LEU A 211 -2.18 -21.24 11.92
N ASP A 212 -2.24 -22.48 11.47
CA ASP A 212 -1.08 -23.39 11.52
C ASP A 212 0.06 -22.91 10.60
N SER A 213 1.22 -23.55 10.72
CA SER A 213 2.43 -23.17 9.96
C SER A 213 2.29 -23.34 8.45
N TYR A 214 1.47 -24.30 7.99
CA TYR A 214 1.20 -24.52 6.57
C TYR A 214 0.32 -23.39 6.02
N ARG A 215 -0.82 -23.12 6.66
CA ARG A 215 -1.76 -22.06 6.28
C ARG A 215 -1.14 -20.68 6.36
N TYR A 216 -0.30 -20.42 7.37
CA TYR A 216 0.43 -19.16 7.45
C TYR A 216 1.40 -19.00 6.26
N ARG A 217 2.15 -20.04 5.88
CA ARG A 217 3.01 -20.01 4.68
C ARG A 217 2.19 -19.81 3.40
N HIS A 218 1.04 -20.46 3.30
CA HIS A 218 0.11 -20.29 2.19
C HIS A 218 -0.38 -18.84 2.07
N SER A 219 -0.86 -18.24 3.16
CA SER A 219 -1.23 -16.81 3.19
C SER A 219 -0.10 -15.89 2.73
N LEU A 220 1.14 -16.16 3.12
CA LEU A 220 2.31 -15.38 2.64
C LEU A 220 2.50 -15.53 1.13
N ALA A 221 2.44 -16.75 0.60
CA ALA A 221 2.62 -17.03 -0.81
C ALA A 221 1.50 -16.39 -1.68
N VAL A 222 0.24 -16.48 -1.22
CA VAL A 222 -0.91 -15.82 -1.86
C VAL A 222 -0.75 -14.30 -1.81
N GLY A 223 -0.37 -13.74 -0.66
CA GLY A 223 -0.13 -12.30 -0.53
C GLY A 223 0.94 -11.78 -1.51
N LYS A 224 2.07 -12.50 -1.65
CA LYS A 224 3.14 -12.15 -2.59
C LYS A 224 2.66 -12.19 -4.04
N LEU A 225 2.00 -13.27 -4.45
CA LEU A 225 1.52 -13.42 -5.82
C LEU A 225 0.44 -12.38 -6.14
N ALA A 226 -0.47 -12.12 -5.21
CA ALA A 226 -1.51 -11.11 -5.36
C ALA A 226 -0.91 -9.71 -5.56
N ALA A 227 0.13 -9.36 -4.79
CA ALA A 227 0.85 -8.10 -4.98
C ALA A 227 1.48 -7.98 -6.38
N ALA A 228 2.10 -9.06 -6.87
CA ALA A 228 2.73 -9.08 -8.18
C ALA A 228 1.71 -8.98 -9.33
N LEU A 229 0.60 -9.72 -9.24
CA LEU A 229 -0.50 -9.63 -10.21
C LEU A 229 -1.17 -8.25 -10.18
N ALA A 230 -1.32 -7.64 -9.01
CA ALA A 230 -1.86 -6.30 -8.88
C ALA A 230 -0.99 -5.26 -9.60
N VAL A 231 0.33 -5.33 -9.45
CA VAL A 231 1.26 -4.46 -10.23
C VAL A 231 1.07 -4.69 -11.74
N ARG A 232 0.99 -5.95 -12.18
CA ARG A 232 0.84 -6.30 -13.60
C ARG A 232 -0.45 -5.76 -14.21
N HIS A 233 -1.56 -5.86 -13.49
CA HIS A 233 -2.90 -5.55 -14.01
C HIS A 233 -3.45 -4.19 -13.57
N GLY A 234 -2.65 -3.36 -12.88
CA GLY A 234 -3.04 -2.01 -12.48
C GLY A 234 -3.97 -1.93 -11.27
N ALA A 235 -3.97 -2.95 -10.39
CA ALA A 235 -4.66 -2.91 -9.10
C ALA A 235 -3.75 -2.38 -7.98
N PRO A 236 -4.28 -1.85 -6.86
CA PRO A 236 -3.47 -1.43 -5.72
C PRO A 236 -2.72 -2.60 -5.06
N PRO A 237 -1.37 -2.66 -5.09
CA PRO A 237 -0.63 -3.84 -4.62
C PRO A 237 -0.72 -4.08 -3.11
N LEU A 238 -0.85 -3.01 -2.30
CA LEU A 238 -1.04 -3.12 -0.86
C LEU A 238 -2.38 -3.77 -0.49
N ASP A 239 -3.46 -3.40 -1.16
CA ASP A 239 -4.77 -4.00 -0.94
C ASP A 239 -4.79 -5.47 -1.36
N ALA A 240 -4.18 -5.80 -2.50
CA ALA A 240 -4.05 -7.18 -2.98
C ALA A 240 -3.19 -8.04 -2.04
N ALA A 241 -2.05 -7.53 -1.58
CA ALA A 241 -1.23 -8.21 -0.58
C ALA A 241 -2.01 -8.48 0.71
N LYS A 242 -2.73 -7.47 1.22
CA LYS A 242 -3.51 -7.56 2.46
C LYS A 242 -4.68 -8.54 2.31
N ALA A 243 -5.42 -8.51 1.21
CA ALA A 243 -6.45 -9.51 0.91
C ALA A 243 -5.85 -10.91 0.82
N GLY A 244 -4.73 -11.09 0.11
CA GLY A 244 -4.07 -12.39 -0.03
C GLY A 244 -3.57 -12.96 1.30
N LEU A 245 -3.04 -12.13 2.20
CA LEU A 245 -2.65 -12.57 3.54
C LEU A 245 -3.86 -13.01 4.39
N LEU A 246 -4.98 -12.31 4.24
CA LEU A 246 -6.18 -12.49 5.07
C LEU A 246 -7.20 -13.46 4.47
N HIS A 247 -7.05 -13.92 3.22
CA HIS A 247 -8.09 -14.68 2.52
C HIS A 247 -8.57 -15.92 3.32
N ASP A 248 -7.61 -16.60 3.97
CA ASP A 248 -7.82 -17.82 4.74
C ASP A 248 -7.83 -17.58 6.26
N CYS A 249 -7.91 -16.34 6.75
CA CYS A 249 -7.76 -16.03 8.17
C CYS A 249 -8.79 -16.73 9.09
N ALA A 250 -9.93 -17.13 8.54
CA ALA A 250 -10.97 -17.89 9.26
C ALA A 250 -10.91 -19.41 9.02
N LYS A 251 -9.94 -19.93 8.26
CA LYS A 251 -9.91 -21.33 7.80
C LYS A 251 -9.80 -22.34 8.94
N ALA A 252 -9.03 -22.01 9.99
CA ALA A 252 -8.85 -22.86 11.17
C ALA A 252 -9.94 -22.69 12.25
N LEU A 253 -10.86 -21.73 12.11
CA LEU A 253 -11.92 -21.54 13.10
C LEU A 253 -12.86 -22.75 13.19
N PRO A 254 -13.38 -23.10 14.38
CA PRO A 254 -14.45 -24.10 14.49
C PRO A 254 -15.68 -23.71 13.67
N VAL A 255 -16.41 -24.69 13.13
CA VAL A 255 -17.61 -24.46 12.30
C VAL A 255 -18.65 -23.54 12.98
N PRO A 256 -18.93 -23.65 14.29
CA PRO A 256 -19.84 -22.72 14.96
C PRO A 256 -19.38 -21.26 14.90
N LYS A 257 -18.06 -21.01 15.08
CA LYS A 257 -17.49 -19.65 14.97
C LYS A 257 -17.50 -19.15 13.52
N LYS A 258 -17.15 -20.00 12.54
CA LYS A 258 -17.27 -19.67 11.11
C LYS A 258 -18.70 -19.27 10.76
N THR A 259 -19.67 -20.05 11.22
CA THR A 259 -21.10 -19.81 11.03
C THR A 259 -21.53 -18.45 11.57
N ALA A 260 -21.13 -18.11 12.80
CA ALA A 260 -21.50 -16.84 13.43
C ALA A 260 -21.01 -15.63 12.63
N TYR A 261 -19.76 -15.69 12.13
CA TYR A 261 -19.22 -14.64 11.27
C TYR A 261 -19.85 -14.64 9.87
N ALA A 262 -20.01 -15.80 9.25
CA ALA A 262 -20.55 -15.93 7.90
C ALA A 262 -22.01 -15.46 7.80
N ARG A 263 -22.83 -15.64 8.85
CA ARG A 263 -24.22 -15.14 8.91
C ARG A 263 -24.35 -13.63 8.72
N LEU A 264 -23.29 -12.87 9.00
CA LEU A 264 -23.27 -11.41 8.83
C LEU A 264 -23.03 -10.98 7.38
N ARG A 265 -22.72 -11.94 6.48
CA ARG A 265 -22.35 -11.69 5.08
C ARG A 265 -23.12 -12.53 4.07
N LEU A 266 -23.75 -13.63 4.51
CA LEU A 266 -24.51 -14.55 3.66
C LEU A 266 -26.01 -14.40 3.89
N SER A 267 -26.80 -14.70 2.87
CA SER A 267 -28.23 -14.91 3.02
C SER A 267 -28.51 -16.14 3.91
N ALA A 268 -29.72 -16.20 4.49
CA ALA A 268 -30.11 -17.35 5.32
C ALA A 268 -30.12 -18.67 4.52
N SER A 269 -30.51 -18.62 3.24
CA SER A 269 -30.50 -19.77 2.34
C SER A 269 -29.09 -20.26 2.04
N ASP A 270 -28.17 -19.36 1.68
CA ASP A 270 -26.79 -19.73 1.34
C ASP A 270 -26.05 -20.27 2.56
N LEU A 271 -26.27 -19.65 3.72
CA LEU A 271 -25.70 -20.12 4.98
C LEU A 271 -26.16 -21.56 5.29
N LYS A 272 -27.47 -21.84 5.17
CA LYS A 272 -28.04 -23.17 5.42
C LYS A 272 -27.51 -24.20 4.42
N LEU A 273 -27.41 -23.83 3.15
CA LEU A 273 -26.89 -24.69 2.08
C LEU A 273 -25.43 -25.08 2.34
N LEU A 274 -24.56 -24.09 2.58
CA LEU A 274 -23.13 -24.31 2.84
C LEU A 274 -22.92 -25.08 4.14
N GLN A 275 -23.67 -24.80 5.20
CA GLN A 275 -23.59 -25.57 6.44
C GLN A 275 -23.95 -27.04 6.26
N LYS A 276 -24.93 -27.35 5.40
CA LYS A 276 -25.36 -28.73 5.17
C LYS A 276 -24.35 -29.51 4.34
N HIS A 277 -23.81 -28.91 3.29
CA HIS A 277 -23.06 -29.65 2.26
C HIS A 277 -21.55 -29.38 2.27
N ALA A 278 -21.12 -28.18 2.62
CA ALA A 278 -19.71 -27.81 2.58
C ALA A 278 -19.34 -26.76 3.66
N PRO A 279 -19.39 -27.12 4.97
CA PRO A 279 -19.11 -26.18 6.07
C PRO A 279 -17.73 -25.52 5.97
N CYS A 280 -16.77 -26.18 5.30
CA CYS A 280 -15.44 -25.64 5.08
C CYS A 280 -15.46 -24.35 4.25
N LEU A 281 -16.41 -24.17 3.33
CA LEU A 281 -16.53 -22.99 2.46
C LEU A 281 -16.97 -21.72 3.20
N LEU A 282 -17.56 -21.86 4.39
CA LEU A 282 -17.96 -20.71 5.23
C LEU A 282 -16.79 -19.81 5.61
N HIS A 283 -15.55 -20.31 5.55
CA HIS A 283 -14.35 -19.54 5.91
C HIS A 283 -14.17 -18.28 5.05
N ALA A 284 -14.61 -18.26 3.79
CA ALA A 284 -14.41 -17.09 2.94
C ALA A 284 -15.26 -15.91 3.43
N ALA A 285 -16.56 -16.16 3.65
CA ALA A 285 -17.47 -15.17 4.22
C ALA A 285 -17.10 -14.80 5.67
N ALA A 286 -16.75 -15.79 6.49
CA ALA A 286 -16.30 -15.55 7.86
C ALA A 286 -14.98 -14.75 7.90
N GLY A 287 -14.06 -15.02 6.99
CA GLY A 287 -12.77 -14.37 6.86
C GLY A 287 -12.89 -12.91 6.48
N ALA A 288 -13.82 -12.56 5.60
CA ALA A 288 -14.11 -11.16 5.29
C ALA A 288 -14.60 -10.39 6.53
N GLU A 289 -15.46 -11.00 7.35
CA GLU A 289 -15.92 -10.34 8.58
C GLU A 289 -14.84 -10.29 9.67
N LEU A 290 -14.03 -11.34 9.80
CA LEU A 290 -12.88 -11.38 10.69
C LEU A 290 -11.83 -10.33 10.32
N ALA A 291 -11.51 -10.20 9.03
CA ALA A 291 -10.62 -9.17 8.47
C ALA A 291 -11.07 -7.75 8.86
N ARG A 292 -12.38 -7.48 8.77
CA ARG A 292 -12.94 -6.18 9.16
C ARG A 292 -12.79 -5.91 10.66
N ARG A 293 -13.12 -6.87 11.51
CA ARG A 293 -13.19 -6.69 12.96
C ARG A 293 -11.83 -6.73 13.66
N GLU A 294 -10.99 -7.68 13.28
CA GLU A 294 -9.73 -7.96 14.01
C GLU A 294 -8.50 -7.38 13.31
N PHE A 295 -8.55 -7.16 12.00
CA PHE A 295 -7.41 -6.65 11.22
C PHE A 295 -7.61 -5.21 10.73
N GLY A 296 -8.72 -4.57 11.11
CA GLY A 296 -9.03 -3.19 10.73
C GLY A 296 -9.17 -2.97 9.23
N ALA A 297 -9.45 -4.02 8.45
CA ALA A 297 -9.64 -3.89 7.00
C ALA A 297 -10.97 -3.18 6.72
N SER A 298 -10.90 -1.96 6.18
CA SER A 298 -12.07 -1.13 5.88
C SER A 298 -12.43 -1.04 4.40
N ASN A 299 -11.49 -1.38 3.50
CA ASN A 299 -11.70 -1.32 2.05
C ASN A 299 -12.75 -2.36 1.60
N PRO A 300 -13.92 -1.94 1.08
CA PRO A 300 -14.98 -2.87 0.68
C PRO A 300 -14.55 -3.86 -0.41
N LEU A 301 -13.73 -3.42 -1.37
CA LEU A 301 -13.23 -4.29 -2.45
C LEU A 301 -12.29 -5.37 -1.91
N LEU A 302 -11.45 -5.04 -0.92
CA LEU A 302 -10.59 -6.00 -0.23
C LEU A 302 -11.44 -7.05 0.50
N LEU A 303 -12.44 -6.61 1.27
CA LEU A 303 -13.34 -7.51 2.00
C LEU A 303 -14.15 -8.40 1.06
N GLN A 304 -14.60 -7.87 -0.09
CA GLN A 304 -15.28 -8.61 -1.14
C GLN A 304 -14.37 -9.68 -1.75
N ALA A 305 -13.13 -9.34 -2.07
CA ALA A 305 -12.18 -10.30 -2.63
C ALA A 305 -11.91 -11.47 -1.67
N ILE A 306 -11.79 -11.19 -0.36
CA ILE A 306 -11.72 -12.24 0.67
C ILE A 306 -13.01 -13.08 0.69
N HIS A 307 -14.19 -12.45 0.63
CA HIS A 307 -15.47 -13.18 0.64
C HIS A 307 -15.62 -14.10 -0.58
N ARG A 308 -15.17 -13.65 -1.75
CA ARG A 308 -15.38 -14.35 -3.03
C ARG A 308 -14.23 -15.28 -3.43
N HIS A 309 -13.08 -15.29 -2.76
CA HIS A 309 -11.91 -16.04 -3.24
C HIS A 309 -12.14 -17.56 -3.42
N ALA A 310 -13.00 -18.17 -2.59
CA ALA A 310 -13.19 -19.62 -2.60
C ALA A 310 -14.11 -20.08 -3.75
N LEU A 311 -15.24 -19.41 -3.94
CA LEU A 311 -16.30 -19.79 -4.91
C LEU A 311 -16.32 -18.93 -6.17
N GLY A 312 -15.78 -17.72 -6.10
CA GLY A 312 -15.90 -16.67 -7.11
C GLY A 312 -17.33 -16.17 -7.30
N ALA A 313 -17.54 -15.32 -8.30
CA ALA A 313 -18.84 -14.75 -8.67
C ALA A 313 -18.82 -14.28 -10.13
N VAL A 314 -19.98 -14.20 -10.79
CA VAL A 314 -20.07 -13.78 -12.19
C VAL A 314 -19.59 -12.33 -12.41
N ASP A 315 -19.77 -11.47 -11.40
CA ASP A 315 -19.46 -10.04 -11.40
C ASP A 315 -18.13 -9.72 -10.69
N MET A 316 -17.15 -10.63 -10.77
CA MET A 316 -15.87 -10.47 -10.07
C MET A 316 -15.09 -9.23 -10.53
N THR A 317 -14.70 -8.41 -9.55
CA THR A 317 -13.82 -7.26 -9.76
C THR A 317 -12.40 -7.70 -10.11
N LEU A 318 -11.57 -6.75 -10.54
CA LEU A 318 -10.15 -7.00 -10.77
C LEU A 318 -9.47 -7.61 -9.54
N LEU A 319 -9.79 -7.10 -8.33
CA LEU A 319 -9.21 -7.61 -7.09
C LEU A 319 -9.72 -9.02 -6.76
N ASP A 320 -11.02 -9.29 -6.97
CA ASP A 320 -11.57 -10.63 -6.75
C ASP A 320 -10.83 -11.68 -7.59
N LYS A 321 -10.61 -11.39 -8.89
CA LYS A 321 -9.90 -12.29 -9.82
C LYS A 321 -8.47 -12.53 -9.37
N ILE A 322 -7.77 -11.46 -8.97
CA ILE A 322 -6.39 -11.56 -8.47
C ILE A 322 -6.32 -12.48 -7.26
N ILE A 323 -7.22 -12.34 -6.28
CA ILE A 323 -7.17 -13.16 -5.06
C ILE A 323 -7.58 -14.61 -5.33
N PHE A 324 -8.64 -14.83 -6.12
CA PHE A 324 -9.06 -16.18 -6.53
C PHE A 324 -7.93 -16.94 -7.25
N LEU A 325 -7.26 -16.28 -8.20
CA LEU A 325 -6.15 -16.88 -8.94
C LEU A 325 -4.92 -17.07 -8.05
N SER A 326 -4.64 -16.11 -7.17
CA SER A 326 -3.48 -16.21 -6.28
C SER A 326 -3.58 -17.38 -5.31
N ASP A 327 -4.78 -17.67 -4.78
CA ASP A 327 -5.05 -18.84 -3.92
C ASP A 327 -4.73 -20.17 -4.64
N MET A 328 -4.97 -20.24 -5.95
CA MET A 328 -4.72 -21.44 -6.75
C MET A 328 -3.31 -21.50 -7.33
N ALA A 329 -2.69 -20.37 -7.66
CA ALA A 329 -1.47 -20.32 -8.45
C ALA A 329 -0.21 -19.95 -7.64
N SER A 330 -0.32 -19.85 -6.31
CA SER A 330 0.80 -19.49 -5.43
C SER A 330 1.92 -20.55 -5.42
N GLU A 331 3.14 -20.13 -5.09
CA GLU A 331 4.36 -20.95 -5.17
C GLU A 331 4.36 -22.20 -4.27
N ASP A 332 3.51 -22.22 -3.24
CA ASP A 332 3.35 -23.31 -2.29
C ASP A 332 2.31 -24.37 -2.73
N ARG A 333 1.64 -24.17 -3.87
CA ARG A 333 0.70 -25.13 -4.45
C ARG A 333 1.45 -26.16 -5.29
N HIS A 334 1.01 -27.42 -5.20
CA HIS A 334 1.71 -28.57 -5.79
C HIS A 334 0.83 -29.42 -6.71
N PHE A 335 -0.22 -28.86 -7.31
CA PHE A 335 -1.01 -29.58 -8.33
C PHE A 335 -0.51 -29.26 -9.76
N PRO A 336 -0.67 -30.17 -10.74
CA PRO A 336 -0.01 -30.10 -12.05
C PRO A 336 -0.20 -28.76 -12.78
N GLU A 337 -1.39 -28.17 -12.70
CA GLU A 337 -1.75 -26.96 -13.44
C GLU A 337 -1.24 -25.67 -12.81
N THR A 338 -0.71 -25.71 -11.57
CA THR A 338 -0.33 -24.50 -10.79
C THR A 338 0.57 -23.54 -11.58
N ALA A 339 1.61 -24.05 -12.23
CA ALA A 339 2.56 -23.22 -12.98
C ALA A 339 1.89 -22.56 -14.20
N SER A 340 1.12 -23.34 -14.97
CA SER A 340 0.38 -22.84 -16.13
C SER A 340 -0.68 -21.80 -15.75
N LEU A 341 -1.39 -22.00 -14.64
CA LEU A 341 -2.36 -21.03 -14.12
C LEU A 341 -1.68 -19.71 -13.73
N ARG A 342 -0.49 -19.78 -13.14
CA ARG A 342 0.29 -18.59 -12.78
C ARG A 342 0.72 -17.81 -14.02
N GLU A 343 1.24 -18.50 -15.04
CA GLU A 343 1.63 -17.88 -16.32
C GLU A 343 0.44 -17.20 -17.00
N LEU A 344 -0.70 -17.91 -17.10
CA LEU A 344 -1.95 -17.35 -17.61
C LEU A 344 -2.38 -16.13 -16.79
N ALA A 345 -2.30 -16.18 -15.46
CA ALA A 345 -2.69 -15.07 -14.61
C ALA A 345 -1.86 -13.81 -14.85
N PHE A 346 -0.57 -13.92 -15.19
CA PHE A 346 0.25 -12.77 -15.58
C PHE A 346 -0.05 -12.26 -16.99
N ALA A 347 -0.48 -13.16 -17.90
CA ALA A 347 -0.83 -12.81 -19.27
C ALA A 347 -2.22 -12.15 -19.36
N ASN A 348 -3.26 -12.84 -18.88
CA ASN A 348 -4.65 -12.40 -18.95
C ASN A 348 -5.49 -13.08 -17.84
N LEU A 349 -6.10 -12.26 -16.98
CA LEU A 349 -6.87 -12.75 -15.83
C LEU A 349 -8.13 -13.50 -16.24
N ASP A 350 -8.81 -13.12 -17.33
CA ASP A 350 -10.05 -13.77 -17.76
C ASP A 350 -9.80 -15.19 -18.26
N THR A 351 -8.76 -15.39 -19.07
CA THR A 351 -8.34 -16.73 -19.50
C THR A 351 -7.89 -17.59 -18.32
N ALA A 352 -7.17 -16.99 -17.37
CA ALA A 352 -6.73 -17.68 -16.17
C ALA A 352 -7.91 -18.08 -15.26
N MET A 353 -8.94 -17.22 -15.14
CA MET A 353 -10.15 -17.50 -14.37
C MET A 353 -10.90 -18.72 -14.91
N LEU A 354 -11.05 -18.83 -16.23
CA LEU A 354 -11.68 -19.99 -16.86
C LEU A 354 -10.88 -21.27 -16.59
N ALA A 355 -9.55 -21.23 -16.79
CA ALA A 355 -8.68 -22.36 -16.53
C ALA A 355 -8.75 -22.80 -15.05
N ALA A 356 -8.63 -21.85 -14.12
CA ALA A 356 -8.66 -22.12 -12.67
C ALA A 356 -10.02 -22.68 -12.23
N SER A 357 -11.13 -22.12 -12.72
CA SER A 357 -12.48 -22.61 -12.42
C SER A 357 -12.71 -24.02 -12.97
N THR A 358 -12.18 -24.30 -14.17
CA THR A 358 -12.24 -25.64 -14.79
C THR A 358 -11.47 -26.68 -13.95
N VAL A 359 -10.26 -26.35 -13.49
CA VAL A 359 -9.46 -27.22 -12.61
C VAL A 359 -10.21 -27.50 -11.30
N LYS A 360 -10.80 -26.46 -10.67
CA LYS A 360 -11.61 -26.62 -9.46
C LYS A 360 -12.79 -27.56 -9.67
N LEU A 361 -13.59 -27.36 -10.71
CA LEU A 361 -14.76 -28.20 -10.98
C LEU A 361 -14.39 -29.64 -11.31
N ARG A 362 -13.38 -29.84 -12.16
CA ARG A 362 -12.87 -31.18 -12.48
C ARG A 362 -12.45 -31.93 -11.21
N THR A 363 -11.68 -31.27 -10.34
CA THR A 363 -11.24 -31.86 -9.07
C THR A 363 -12.43 -32.24 -8.18
N LEU A 364 -13.47 -31.41 -8.10
CA LEU A 364 -14.67 -31.71 -7.32
C LEU A 364 -15.46 -32.90 -7.90
N LEU A 365 -15.61 -32.96 -9.23
CA LEU A 365 -16.27 -34.06 -9.93
C LEU A 365 -15.52 -35.39 -9.72
N GLU A 366 -14.22 -35.41 -9.97
CA GLU A 366 -13.37 -36.59 -9.81
C GLU A 366 -13.32 -37.09 -8.36
N SER A 367 -13.43 -36.18 -7.39
CA SER A 367 -13.45 -36.53 -5.96
C SER A 367 -14.85 -36.80 -5.40
N GLY A 368 -15.91 -36.77 -6.22
CA GLY A 368 -17.28 -37.02 -5.80
C GLY A 368 -17.80 -36.02 -4.75
N ARG A 369 -17.25 -34.81 -4.71
CA ARG A 369 -17.61 -33.79 -3.70
C ARG A 369 -18.76 -32.93 -4.18
N TRP A 370 -19.55 -32.42 -3.23
CA TRP A 370 -20.64 -31.50 -3.53
C TRP A 370 -20.12 -30.22 -4.19
N ILE A 371 -20.74 -29.82 -5.30
CA ILE A 371 -20.40 -28.62 -6.05
C ILE A 371 -21.37 -27.52 -5.64
N ALA A 372 -20.83 -26.40 -5.17
CA ALA A 372 -21.63 -25.24 -4.83
C ALA A 372 -22.22 -24.61 -6.12
N PRO A 373 -23.53 -24.28 -6.15
CA PRO A 373 -24.17 -23.69 -7.33
C PRO A 373 -23.43 -22.46 -7.86
N GLN A 374 -23.00 -21.57 -6.97
CA GLN A 374 -22.23 -20.37 -7.32
C GLN A 374 -20.94 -20.66 -8.10
N GLY A 375 -20.23 -21.75 -7.78
CA GLY A 375 -19.01 -22.13 -8.50
C GLY A 375 -19.30 -22.64 -9.91
N LEU A 376 -20.43 -23.32 -10.09
CA LEU A 376 -20.89 -23.78 -11.41
C LEU A 376 -21.40 -22.61 -12.26
N GLU A 377 -22.17 -21.68 -11.65
CA GLU A 377 -22.62 -20.44 -12.30
C GLU A 377 -21.46 -19.61 -12.83
N LEU A 378 -20.40 -19.43 -12.01
CA LEU A 378 -19.18 -18.75 -12.44
C LEU A 378 -18.57 -19.42 -13.68
N TRP A 379 -18.42 -20.74 -13.66
CA TRP A 379 -17.80 -21.45 -14.77
C TRP A 379 -18.62 -21.36 -16.05
N ASN A 380 -19.95 -21.51 -15.97
CA ASN A 380 -20.85 -21.34 -17.11
C ASN A 380 -20.70 -19.94 -17.71
N ALA A 381 -20.71 -18.89 -16.88
CA ALA A 381 -20.54 -17.51 -17.34
C ALA A 381 -19.17 -17.27 -18.01
N LEU A 382 -18.11 -17.91 -17.51
CA LEU A 382 -16.76 -17.82 -18.12
C LEU A 382 -16.68 -18.53 -19.48
N ILE A 383 -17.38 -19.67 -19.64
CA ILE A 383 -17.48 -20.37 -20.92
C ILE A 383 -18.29 -19.55 -21.94
N ASP A 384 -19.41 -18.98 -21.53
CA ASP A 384 -20.23 -18.16 -22.42
C ASP A 384 -19.44 -16.92 -22.89
N LYS A 385 -18.69 -16.30 -21.98
CA LYS A 385 -17.82 -15.17 -22.32
C LYS A 385 -16.71 -15.56 -23.29
N SER A 386 -16.09 -16.73 -23.13
CA SER A 386 -14.98 -17.17 -24.01
C SER A 386 -15.43 -17.55 -25.42
N ARG A 387 -16.72 -17.83 -25.62
CA ARG A 387 -17.31 -18.10 -26.94
C ARG A 387 -17.74 -16.83 -27.70
N CYS A 388 -17.90 -15.72 -26.99
CA CYS A 388 -18.32 -14.43 -27.53
C CYS A 388 -17.15 -13.49 -27.90
N CYS A 389 -15.91 -13.88 -27.58
CA CYS A 389 -14.68 -13.17 -27.93
C CYS A 389 -13.90 -13.98 -28.95
#